data_AF-K2EEI2-F1
#
_entry.id   AF-K2EEI2-F1
#
_cell.length_a   1.000
_cell.length_b   1.000
_cell.length_c   1.000
_cell.angle_alpha   90.00
_cell.angle_beta   90.00
_cell.angle_gamma   90.00
#
_symmetry.space_group_name_H-M   'P 1'
#
loop_
_entity.id
_entity.type
_entity.pdbx_description
1 polymer ?
#
loop_
_entity_poly.entity_id
_entity_poly.type
_entity_poly.pdbx_seq_one_letter_code
_entity_poly.pdbx_strand_id
1 'polypeptide(L)'
;MGEEFLDKILLGSFFSTADLHHPLLQIVPKKVEKDEVHTTILISNGESLSKKGAARSLLYDWTRYNAGKVSLFILGMNDPNTCIFETLTALNRGKVFTSHSYRGLKRKLSKLLKTIHNPVAKNMVCHAISKSPQAKVTLFPQGMQTPCLYLEQPYVILGETDSLDDFILFVQGRLKGRWLNIKKTISFLNAKKGSKALRQELALQKAYHLCEQFVLDLDPNHLVEAEALVKPFDLEVIFR
;
A
#
# COMPACT_ATOMS: atom_id res chain seq x y z
N MET A 1 -23.97 8.66 -19.40
CA MET A 1 -23.14 9.73 -18.79
C MET A 1 -21.67 9.32 -18.61
N GLY A 2 -21.33 8.26 -17.86
CA GLY A 2 -19.93 7.83 -17.70
C GLY A 2 -19.31 7.18 -18.96
N GLU A 3 -20.03 6.24 -19.59
CA GLU A 3 -19.58 5.59 -20.84
C GLU A 3 -19.47 6.61 -21.98
N GLU A 4 -20.49 7.44 -22.18
CA GLU A 4 -20.48 8.51 -23.17
C GLU A 4 -19.36 9.53 -22.97
N PHE A 5 -18.91 9.76 -21.73
CA PHE A 5 -17.77 10.61 -21.44
C PHE A 5 -16.45 9.93 -21.83
N LEU A 6 -16.30 8.64 -21.52
CA LEU A 6 -15.12 7.85 -21.90
C LEU A 6 -14.98 7.76 -23.43
N ASP A 7 -16.10 7.64 -24.14
CA ASP A 7 -16.11 7.59 -25.61
C ASP A 7 -15.78 8.94 -26.27
N LYS A 8 -15.95 10.05 -25.53
CA LYS A 8 -15.77 11.42 -26.04
C LYS A 8 -14.50 12.11 -25.54
N ILE A 9 -13.74 11.49 -24.63
CA ILE A 9 -12.46 12.04 -24.17
C ILE A 9 -11.50 12.12 -25.36
N LEU A 10 -11.02 13.33 -25.63
CA LEU A 10 -9.91 13.56 -26.55
C LEU A 10 -8.60 13.41 -25.77
N LEU A 11 -7.65 12.69 -26.36
CA LEU A 11 -6.28 12.65 -25.83
C LEU A 11 -5.70 14.07 -25.82
N GLY A 12 -4.98 14.42 -24.76
CA GLY A 12 -4.21 15.66 -24.70
C GLY A 12 -3.21 15.73 -25.87
N SER A 13 -2.80 16.95 -26.23
CA SER A 13 -1.82 17.18 -27.29
C SER A 13 -0.58 16.30 -27.11
N PHE A 14 -0.10 15.69 -28.20
CA PHE A 14 1.15 14.89 -28.25
C PHE A 14 2.39 15.64 -27.74
N PHE A 15 2.32 16.97 -27.59
CA PHE A 15 3.42 17.80 -27.09
C PHE A 15 3.28 18.20 -25.62
N SER A 16 2.20 17.78 -24.94
CA SER A 16 2.01 18.04 -23.51
C SER A 16 2.67 16.95 -22.67
N THR A 17 3.54 17.34 -21.73
CA THR A 17 4.05 16.40 -20.72
C THR A 17 2.90 15.98 -19.81
N ALA A 18 2.74 14.67 -19.59
CA ALA A 18 1.71 14.17 -18.69
C ALA A 18 1.96 14.65 -17.24
N ASP A 19 1.01 15.39 -16.68
CA ASP A 19 1.03 15.88 -15.30
C ASP A 19 0.21 14.93 -14.39
N LEU A 20 0.89 14.23 -13.49
CA LEU A 20 0.24 13.39 -12.47
C LEU A 20 -0.13 14.16 -11.20
N HIS A 21 0.53 15.28 -10.90
CA HIS A 21 0.37 15.98 -9.63
C HIS A 21 -1.03 16.59 -9.51
N HIS A 22 -1.43 17.38 -10.52
CA HIS A 22 -2.69 18.10 -10.44
C HIS A 22 -3.92 17.18 -10.32
N PRO A 23 -4.08 16.12 -11.15
CA PRO A 23 -5.21 15.21 -11.01
C PRO A 23 -5.23 14.48 -9.67
N LEU A 24 -4.07 14.04 -9.17
CA LEU A 24 -3.97 13.34 -7.89
C LEU A 24 -4.33 14.23 -6.69
N LEU A 25 -4.09 15.54 -6.77
CA LEU A 25 -4.53 16.48 -5.73
C LEU A 25 -6.03 16.74 -5.75
N GLN A 26 -6.65 16.79 -6.93
CA GLN A 26 -8.08 17.07 -7.08
C GLN A 26 -9.00 15.95 -6.57
N ILE A 27 -8.53 14.70 -6.65
CA ILE A 27 -9.32 13.52 -6.26
C ILE A 27 -9.33 13.24 -4.76
N VAL A 28 -8.43 13.85 -3.97
CA VAL A 28 -8.44 13.68 -2.52
C VAL A 28 -9.59 14.52 -1.94
N PRO A 29 -10.61 13.90 -1.32
CA PRO A 29 -11.75 14.62 -0.80
C PRO A 29 -11.35 15.50 0.38
N LYS A 30 -11.97 16.69 0.48
CA LYS A 30 -11.76 17.61 1.62
C LYS A 30 -12.27 17.03 2.94
N LYS A 31 -13.35 16.24 2.88
CA LYS A 31 -13.98 15.57 4.02
C LYS A 31 -14.23 14.11 3.65
N VAL A 32 -13.85 13.19 4.54
CA VAL A 32 -14.12 11.76 4.40
C VAL A 32 -15.13 11.38 5.47
N GLU A 33 -16.27 10.82 5.07
CA GLU A 33 -17.25 10.33 6.03
C GLU A 33 -16.71 9.13 6.81
N LYS A 34 -17.15 9.00 8.07
CA LYS A 34 -16.53 8.07 9.03
C LYS A 34 -16.55 6.61 8.58
N ASP A 35 -17.46 6.21 7.72
CA ASP A 35 -17.66 4.84 7.27
C ASP A 35 -17.45 4.63 5.76
N GLU A 36 -17.11 5.68 5.02
CA GLU A 36 -16.86 5.60 3.57
C GLU A 36 -15.42 5.17 3.26
N VAL A 37 -15.26 4.35 2.23
CA VAL A 37 -13.94 3.98 1.69
C VAL A 37 -13.78 4.66 0.35
N HIS A 38 -12.80 5.57 0.26
CA HIS A 38 -12.42 6.19 -1.00
C HIS A 38 -11.26 5.42 -1.61
N THR A 39 -11.35 5.14 -2.90
CA THR A 39 -10.30 4.45 -3.64
C THR A 39 -10.03 5.19 -4.95
N THR A 40 -8.76 5.39 -5.23
CA THR A 40 -8.24 5.90 -6.49
C THR A 40 -7.57 4.77 -7.24
N ILE A 41 -7.84 4.70 -8.54
CA ILE A 41 -7.12 3.83 -9.48
C ILE A 41 -6.45 4.72 -10.51
N LEU A 42 -5.12 4.78 -10.50
CA LEU A 42 -4.33 5.43 -11.52
C LEU A 42 -3.95 4.43 -12.60
N ILE A 43 -4.14 4.78 -13.87
CA ILE A 43 -3.68 3.98 -15.02
C ILE A 43 -2.58 4.79 -15.70
N SER A 44 -1.39 4.21 -15.86
CA SER A 44 -0.19 4.89 -16.37
C SER A 44 0.54 4.06 -17.41
N ASN A 45 1.13 4.72 -18.42
CA ASN A 45 2.11 4.17 -19.35
C ASN A 45 3.57 4.53 -18.98
N GLY A 46 3.79 5.31 -17.91
CA GLY A 46 5.11 5.59 -17.31
C GLY A 46 5.89 6.79 -17.82
N GLU A 47 5.34 7.56 -18.76
CA GLU A 47 6.03 8.73 -19.31
C GLU A 47 6.06 9.94 -18.34
N SER A 48 5.12 9.99 -17.40
CA SER A 48 4.83 11.15 -16.55
C SER A 48 5.75 11.34 -15.33
N LEU A 49 6.60 10.36 -14.99
CA LEU A 49 7.52 10.43 -13.85
C LEU A 49 9.00 10.56 -14.24
N SER A 50 9.30 10.85 -15.51
CA SER A 50 10.66 10.89 -16.06
C SER A 50 11.62 11.88 -15.39
N LYS A 51 11.13 12.89 -14.66
CA LYS A 51 11.97 13.83 -13.89
C LYS A 51 12.16 13.33 -12.45
N LYS A 52 13.39 12.91 -12.09
CA LYS A 52 13.76 12.36 -10.77
C LYS A 52 13.23 13.15 -9.55
N GLY A 53 13.25 14.49 -9.61
CA GLY A 53 12.72 15.33 -8.51
C GLY A 53 11.20 15.34 -8.39
N ALA A 54 10.48 15.16 -9.51
CA ALA A 54 9.02 15.20 -9.54
C ALA A 54 8.38 13.94 -8.93
N ALA A 55 9.03 12.78 -9.07
CA ALA A 55 8.57 11.53 -8.47
C ALA A 55 8.68 11.55 -6.94
N ARG A 56 9.79 12.06 -6.40
CA ARG A 56 10.00 12.16 -4.95
C ARG A 56 9.05 13.17 -4.30
N SER A 57 8.88 14.35 -4.92
CA SER A 57 7.89 15.33 -4.49
C SER A 57 6.49 14.72 -4.55
N LEU A 58 6.12 14.03 -5.63
CA LEU A 58 4.80 13.40 -5.72
C LEU A 58 4.58 12.41 -4.58
N LEU A 59 5.56 11.55 -4.32
CA LEU A 59 5.43 10.53 -3.29
C LEU A 59 5.27 11.16 -1.90
N TYR A 60 6.12 12.13 -1.56
CA TYR A 60 6.08 12.80 -0.27
C TYR A 60 4.84 13.69 -0.10
N ASP A 61 4.63 14.62 -1.02
CA ASP A 61 3.58 15.65 -0.95
C ASP A 61 2.19 15.00 -1.00
N TRP A 62 2.00 14.03 -1.90
CA TRP A 62 0.72 13.36 -2.02
C TRP A 62 0.42 12.46 -0.83
N THR A 63 1.39 11.68 -0.33
CA THR A 63 1.19 10.82 0.85
C THR A 63 0.79 11.66 2.07
N ARG A 64 1.45 12.80 2.30
CA ARG A 64 1.09 13.73 3.38
C ARG A 64 -0.29 14.36 3.17
N TYR A 65 -0.58 14.82 1.96
CA TYR A 65 -1.87 15.45 1.67
C TYR A 65 -3.05 14.48 1.77
N ASN A 66 -2.84 13.25 1.28
CA ASN A 66 -3.81 12.17 1.37
C ASN A 66 -4.06 11.77 2.83
N ALA A 67 -3.03 11.65 3.68
CA ALA A 67 -3.15 11.35 5.11
C ALA A 67 -4.09 10.15 5.39
N GLY A 68 -4.05 9.13 4.53
CA GLY A 68 -4.92 7.95 4.64
C GLY A 68 -6.40 8.17 4.32
N LYS A 69 -6.79 9.26 3.66
CA LYS A 69 -8.16 9.52 3.21
C LYS A 69 -8.59 8.58 2.07
N VAL A 70 -7.67 8.29 1.16
CA VAL A 70 -7.92 7.51 -0.06
C VAL A 70 -6.90 6.39 -0.19
N SER A 71 -7.36 5.19 -0.57
CA SER A 71 -6.48 4.10 -1.00
C SER A 71 -6.04 4.31 -2.45
N LEU A 72 -4.75 4.16 -2.76
CA LEU A 72 -4.22 4.31 -4.12
C LEU A 72 -3.80 2.97 -4.73
N PHE A 73 -4.42 2.62 -5.85
CA PHE A 73 -3.99 1.50 -6.68
C PHE A 73 -3.47 2.03 -8.01
N ILE A 74 -2.43 1.38 -8.54
CA ILE A 74 -1.82 1.79 -9.80
C ILE A 74 -1.80 0.62 -10.77
N LEU A 75 -2.21 0.86 -12.02
CA LEU A 75 -2.04 -0.04 -13.13
C LEU A 75 -1.03 0.56 -14.12
N GLY A 76 0.18 0.00 -14.13
CA GLY A 76 1.26 0.43 -15.02
C GLY A 76 1.33 -0.44 -16.27
N MET A 77 1.56 0.17 -17.43
CA MET A 77 1.88 -0.54 -18.68
C MET A 77 3.31 -0.20 -19.11
N ASN A 78 4.21 -1.20 -19.10
CA ASN A 78 5.64 -1.03 -19.45
C ASN A 78 6.35 0.13 -18.69
N ASP A 79 5.99 0.34 -17.43
CA ASP A 79 6.44 1.51 -16.67
C ASP A 79 7.82 1.27 -16.00
N PRO A 80 8.87 2.06 -16.33
CA PRO A 80 10.17 1.91 -15.69
C PRO A 80 10.16 2.36 -14.22
N ASN A 81 9.14 3.09 -13.77
CA ASN A 81 9.04 3.65 -12.42
C ASN A 81 8.29 2.73 -11.43
N THR A 82 8.27 1.42 -11.70
CA THR A 82 7.48 0.46 -10.92
C THR A 82 7.79 0.55 -9.42
N CYS A 83 9.05 0.69 -9.03
CA CYS A 83 9.43 0.81 -7.61
C CYS A 83 8.88 2.10 -6.93
N ILE A 84 8.81 3.24 -7.64
CA ILE A 84 8.18 4.47 -7.10
C ILE A 84 6.70 4.21 -6.81
N PHE A 85 6.01 3.58 -7.76
CA PHE A 85 4.62 3.23 -7.59
C PHE A 85 4.40 2.22 -6.47
N GLU A 86 5.29 1.26 -6.31
CA GLU A 86 5.21 0.27 -5.23
C GLU A 86 5.29 0.96 -3.87
N THR A 87 6.29 1.82 -3.66
CA THR A 87 6.39 2.61 -2.42
C THR A 87 5.18 3.53 -2.24
N LEU A 88 4.79 4.28 -3.28
CA LEU A 88 3.65 5.21 -3.22
C LEU A 88 2.34 4.50 -2.85
N THR A 89 2.06 3.36 -3.46
CA THR A 89 0.84 2.59 -3.16
C THR A 89 0.91 1.90 -1.80
N ALA A 90 2.07 1.41 -1.37
CA ALA A 90 2.26 0.83 -0.04
C ALA A 90 1.99 1.85 1.07
N LEU A 91 2.52 3.07 0.92
CA LEU A 91 2.28 4.18 1.85
C LEU A 91 0.81 4.65 1.87
N ASN A 92 0.04 4.31 0.84
CA ASN A 92 -1.34 4.75 0.66
C ASN A 92 -2.32 3.58 0.48
N ARG A 93 -2.11 2.49 1.24
CA ARG A 93 -3.08 1.39 1.44
C ARG A 93 -3.53 0.66 0.17
N GLY A 94 -2.70 0.61 -0.85
CA GLY A 94 -3.02 -0.08 -2.09
C GLY A 94 -1.85 -0.85 -2.67
N LYS A 95 -1.90 -1.11 -3.98
CA LYS A 95 -0.94 -1.97 -4.68
C LYS A 95 -0.75 -1.54 -6.14
N VAL A 96 0.41 -1.89 -6.68
CA VAL A 96 0.72 -1.75 -8.11
C VAL A 96 0.44 -3.05 -8.85
N PHE A 97 -0.04 -2.90 -10.08
CA PHE A 97 -0.25 -3.98 -11.03
C PHE A 97 0.36 -3.58 -12.37
N THR A 98 1.44 -4.22 -12.77
CA THR A 98 2.11 -3.92 -14.05
C THR A 98 1.64 -4.87 -15.16
N SER A 99 1.62 -4.45 -16.41
CA SER A 99 1.39 -5.37 -17.54
C SER A 99 2.17 -4.95 -18.77
N HIS A 100 2.59 -5.94 -19.57
CA HIS A 100 3.26 -5.70 -20.85
C HIS A 100 2.31 -5.69 -22.05
N SER A 101 1.01 -5.91 -21.83
CA SER A 101 0.00 -5.93 -22.90
C SER A 101 -1.31 -5.31 -22.45
N TYR A 102 -2.02 -4.70 -23.39
CA TYR A 102 -3.35 -4.14 -23.15
C TYR A 102 -4.35 -5.20 -22.63
N ARG A 103 -4.32 -6.41 -23.22
CA ARG A 103 -5.17 -7.53 -22.76
C ARG A 103 -4.85 -7.92 -21.31
N GLY A 104 -3.57 -7.96 -20.95
CA GLY A 104 -3.13 -8.21 -19.59
C GLY A 104 -3.57 -7.12 -18.62
N LEU A 105 -3.46 -5.86 -19.01
CA LEU A 105 -3.90 -4.69 -18.25
C LEU A 105 -5.41 -4.74 -17.98
N LYS A 106 -6.24 -4.97 -19.00
CA LYS A 106 -7.70 -5.11 -18.87
C LYS A 106 -8.10 -6.22 -17.90
N ARG A 107 -7.41 -7.37 -17.97
CA ARG A 107 -7.63 -8.49 -17.03
C ARG A 107 -7.26 -8.09 -15.59
N LYS A 108 -6.12 -7.42 -15.40
CA LYS A 108 -5.69 -6.95 -14.08
C LYS A 108 -6.63 -5.89 -13.51
N LEU A 109 -7.12 -4.96 -14.33
CA LEU A 109 -8.14 -3.97 -13.93
C LEU A 109 -9.43 -4.65 -13.48
N SER A 110 -9.94 -5.58 -14.31
CA SER A 110 -11.16 -6.33 -13.98
C SER A 110 -11.01 -7.11 -12.67
N LYS A 111 -9.84 -7.73 -12.43
CA LYS A 111 -9.54 -8.41 -11.18
C LYS A 111 -9.49 -7.43 -10.00
N LEU A 112 -8.77 -6.31 -10.15
CA LEU A 112 -8.67 -5.28 -9.12
C LEU A 112 -10.07 -4.81 -8.71
N LEU A 113 -10.89 -4.38 -9.67
CA LEU A 113 -12.24 -3.89 -9.42
C LEU A 113 -13.06 -4.89 -8.61
N LYS A 114 -13.05 -6.18 -8.98
CA LYS A 114 -13.73 -7.23 -8.22
C LYS A 114 -13.20 -7.35 -6.78
N THR A 115 -11.88 -7.27 -6.60
CA THR A 115 -11.25 -7.40 -5.30
C THR A 115 -11.56 -6.23 -4.36
N ILE A 116 -11.61 -5.00 -4.86
CA ILE A 116 -11.83 -3.79 -4.04
C ILE A 116 -13.29 -3.36 -3.95
N HIS A 117 -14.19 -3.98 -4.73
CA HIS A 117 -15.60 -3.58 -4.82
C HIS A 117 -16.34 -3.63 -3.47
N ASN A 118 -15.98 -4.59 -2.62
CA ASN A 118 -16.67 -4.87 -1.37
C ASN A 118 -15.76 -4.64 -0.16
N PRO A 119 -15.53 -3.38 0.26
CA PRO A 119 -14.83 -3.10 1.50
C PRO A 119 -15.70 -3.51 2.70
N VAL A 120 -15.13 -4.34 3.56
CA VAL A 120 -15.74 -4.84 4.80
C VAL A 120 -15.37 -3.95 5.97
N ALA A 121 -14.11 -3.57 6.11
CA ALA A 121 -13.69 -2.70 7.20
C ALA A 121 -12.52 -1.80 6.79
N LYS A 122 -12.45 -0.61 7.40
CA LYS A 122 -11.34 0.34 7.23
C LYS A 122 -10.70 0.68 8.57
N ASN A 123 -9.59 1.43 8.52
CA ASN A 123 -8.79 1.80 9.69
C ASN A 123 -8.41 0.56 10.49
N MET A 124 -7.86 -0.43 9.78
CA MET A 124 -7.48 -1.70 10.37
C MET A 124 -6.29 -1.50 11.29
N VAL A 125 -6.34 -2.12 12.46
CA VAL A 125 -5.28 -2.09 13.46
C VAL A 125 -5.03 -3.51 13.94
N CYS A 126 -3.76 -3.91 13.97
CA CYS A 126 -3.34 -5.24 14.38
C CYS A 126 -2.43 -5.12 15.59
N HIS A 127 -2.74 -5.86 16.64
CA HIS A 127 -1.93 -5.92 17.86
C HIS A 127 -1.76 -7.37 18.29
N ALA A 128 -0.57 -7.71 18.79
CA ALA A 128 -0.29 -9.01 19.37
C ALA A 128 0.06 -8.85 20.85
N ILE A 129 -0.46 -9.77 21.68
CA ILE A 129 -0.10 -9.88 23.09
C ILE A 129 0.53 -11.25 23.26
N SER A 130 1.84 -11.28 23.54
CA SER A 130 2.53 -12.53 23.84
C SER A 130 2.03 -13.11 25.16
N LYS A 131 1.99 -14.45 25.27
CA LYS A 131 1.78 -15.10 26.57
C LYS A 131 3.03 -14.99 27.46
N SER A 132 4.20 -14.77 26.87
CA SER A 132 5.45 -14.51 27.57
C SER A 132 5.63 -13.00 27.79
N PRO A 133 5.67 -12.49 29.03
CA PRO A 133 5.65 -11.05 29.30
C PRO A 133 6.80 -10.25 28.69
N GLN A 134 7.97 -10.88 28.49
CA GLN A 134 9.14 -10.20 27.91
C GLN A 134 9.20 -10.24 26.38
N ALA A 135 8.41 -11.10 25.73
CA ALA A 135 8.53 -11.32 24.30
C ALA A 135 7.87 -10.17 23.51
N LYS A 136 8.64 -9.54 22.63
CA LYS A 136 8.15 -8.46 21.76
C LYS A 136 7.67 -9.06 20.44
N VAL A 137 6.41 -8.83 20.10
CA VAL A 137 5.85 -9.16 18.78
C VAL A 137 5.62 -7.87 18.01
N THR A 138 6.28 -7.73 16.86
CA THR A 138 6.12 -6.58 15.96
C THR A 138 5.39 -7.04 14.70
N LEU A 139 4.30 -6.36 14.34
CA LEU A 139 3.45 -6.71 13.21
C LEU A 139 3.52 -5.66 12.10
N PHE A 140 3.27 -6.06 10.85
CA PHE A 140 3.23 -5.19 9.68
C PHE A 140 2.07 -5.60 8.74
N PRO A 141 1.49 -4.68 7.95
CA PRO A 141 1.79 -3.23 7.91
C PRO A 141 1.30 -2.50 9.18
N GLN A 142 1.87 -1.32 9.44
CA GLN A 142 1.51 -0.45 10.57
C GLN A 142 1.00 0.91 10.09
N GLY A 143 0.46 1.70 11.01
CA GLY A 143 0.18 3.12 10.77
C GLY A 143 -0.78 3.38 9.62
N MET A 144 -0.42 4.31 8.75
CA MET A 144 -1.24 4.73 7.60
C MET A 144 -1.27 3.69 6.48
N GLN A 145 -0.36 2.71 6.50
CA GLN A 145 -0.21 1.70 5.46
C GLN A 145 -1.22 0.55 5.57
N THR A 146 -1.95 0.46 6.68
CA THR A 146 -2.86 -0.67 6.90
C THR A 146 -3.98 -0.67 5.86
N PRO A 147 -4.09 -1.74 5.05
CA PRO A 147 -5.08 -1.77 3.97
C PRO A 147 -6.49 -1.89 4.55
N CYS A 148 -7.49 -1.53 3.75
CA CYS A 148 -8.86 -1.91 4.07
C CYS A 148 -9.00 -3.44 3.99
N LEU A 149 -9.89 -3.99 4.82
CA LEU A 149 -10.33 -5.37 4.71
C LEU A 149 -11.38 -5.43 3.59
N TYR A 150 -11.12 -6.24 2.56
CA TYR A 150 -12.06 -6.50 1.47
C TYR A 150 -12.57 -7.93 1.56
N LEU A 151 -13.82 -8.17 1.15
CA LEU A 151 -14.47 -9.47 1.27
C LEU A 151 -13.74 -10.57 0.49
N GLU A 152 -13.29 -10.24 -0.72
CA GLU A 152 -12.69 -11.16 -1.69
C GLU A 152 -11.16 -11.22 -1.60
N GLN A 153 -10.56 -10.70 -0.52
CA GLN A 153 -9.10 -10.66 -0.37
C GLN A 153 -8.67 -11.12 1.02
N PRO A 154 -7.65 -12.01 1.12
CA PRO A 154 -7.04 -12.29 2.41
C PRO A 154 -6.42 -11.03 3.00
N TYR A 155 -6.65 -10.83 4.29
CA TYR A 155 -5.95 -9.82 5.08
C TYR A 155 -4.64 -10.41 5.60
N VAL A 156 -3.51 -9.95 5.06
CA VAL A 156 -2.19 -10.49 5.35
C VAL A 156 -1.52 -9.65 6.43
N ILE A 157 -1.06 -10.31 7.49
CA ILE A 157 -0.31 -9.72 8.58
C ILE A 157 1.03 -10.45 8.63
N LEU A 158 2.11 -9.69 8.54
CA LEU A 158 3.47 -10.19 8.73
C LEU A 158 3.98 -9.73 10.09
N GLY A 159 5.03 -10.36 10.58
CA GLY A 159 5.62 -9.94 11.83
C GLY A 159 6.85 -10.71 12.21
N GLU A 160 7.44 -10.29 13.30
CA GLU A 160 8.58 -10.94 13.93
C GLU A 160 8.44 -10.93 15.45
N THR A 161 9.14 -11.86 16.07
CA THR A 161 9.22 -11.97 17.51
C THR A 161 10.58 -12.53 17.90
N ASP A 162 11.01 -12.16 19.10
CA ASP A 162 12.23 -12.61 19.77
C ASP A 162 12.08 -13.98 20.46
N SER A 163 10.85 -14.48 20.64
CA SER A 163 10.58 -15.80 21.21
C SER A 163 9.59 -16.62 20.39
N LEU A 164 9.67 -17.96 20.47
CA LEU A 164 8.73 -18.88 19.82
C LEU A 164 7.56 -19.25 20.75
N ASP A 165 6.98 -18.25 21.41
CA ASP A 165 5.86 -18.43 22.33
C ASP A 165 4.52 -18.09 21.67
N ASP A 166 3.48 -18.85 22.03
CA ASP A 166 2.12 -18.54 21.63
C ASP A 166 1.73 -17.09 21.98
N PHE A 167 0.95 -16.46 21.11
CA PHE A 167 0.43 -15.11 21.34
C PHE A 167 -1.03 -14.98 20.91
N ILE A 168 -1.69 -13.93 21.38
CA ILE A 168 -3.05 -13.57 20.97
C ILE A 168 -2.96 -12.41 19.99
N LEU A 169 -3.44 -12.63 18.78
CA LEU A 169 -3.59 -11.61 17.74
C LEU A 169 -4.98 -10.98 17.82
N PHE A 170 -5.01 -9.66 17.88
CA PHE A 170 -6.21 -8.84 17.73
C PHE A 170 -6.16 -8.11 16.39
N VAL A 171 -7.23 -8.24 15.62
CA VAL A 171 -7.44 -7.49 14.37
C VAL A 171 -8.72 -6.70 14.53
N GLN A 172 -8.57 -5.37 14.57
CA GLN A 172 -9.66 -4.44 14.81
C GLN A 172 -9.84 -3.52 13.61
N GLY A 173 -11.06 -3.05 13.40
CA GLY A 173 -11.36 -2.11 12.32
C GLY A 173 -12.77 -1.57 12.43
N ARG A 174 -13.13 -0.65 11.53
CA ARG A 174 -14.44 -0.02 11.51
C ARG A 174 -15.26 -0.50 10.32
N LEU A 175 -16.49 -0.92 10.59
CA LEU A 175 -17.45 -1.48 9.63
C LEU A 175 -18.78 -0.75 9.80
N LYS A 176 -19.15 0.16 8.91
CA LYS A 176 -20.48 0.82 8.82
C LYS A 176 -21.21 0.98 10.17
N GLY A 177 -20.66 1.82 11.05
CA GLY A 177 -21.27 2.13 12.35
C GLY A 177 -21.01 1.12 13.48
N ARG A 178 -20.30 0.02 13.23
CA ARG A 178 -19.85 -0.96 14.24
C ARG A 178 -18.33 -1.19 14.19
N TRP A 179 -17.80 -1.69 15.29
CA TRP A 179 -16.41 -2.14 15.37
C TRP A 179 -16.30 -3.62 15.00
N LEU A 180 -15.36 -3.93 14.11
CA LEU A 180 -14.87 -5.29 13.88
C LEU A 180 -13.79 -5.57 14.92
N ASN A 181 -13.89 -6.72 15.59
CA ASN A 181 -12.86 -7.21 16.50
C ASN A 181 -12.69 -8.72 16.33
N ILE A 182 -11.55 -9.14 15.81
CA ILE A 182 -11.19 -10.54 15.63
C ILE A 182 -10.09 -10.84 16.64
N LYS A 183 -10.34 -11.78 17.53
CA LYS A 183 -9.37 -12.32 18.47
C LYS A 183 -8.98 -13.73 18.04
N LYS A 184 -7.69 -13.98 17.82
CA LYS A 184 -7.18 -15.29 17.41
C LYS A 184 -5.93 -15.66 18.20
N THR A 185 -5.92 -16.85 18.78
CA THR A 185 -4.70 -17.42 19.36
C THR A 185 -3.84 -17.97 18.23
N ILE A 186 -2.58 -17.54 18.18
CA ILE A 186 -1.55 -18.05 17.29
C ILE A 186 -0.66 -18.97 18.10
N SER A 187 -0.47 -20.19 17.59
CA SER A 187 0.41 -21.18 18.21
C SER A 187 1.50 -21.62 17.27
N PHE A 188 2.70 -21.79 17.83
CA PHE A 188 3.87 -22.26 17.11
C PHE A 188 3.95 -23.79 17.00
N LEU A 189 3.05 -24.54 17.65
CA LEU A 189 3.06 -26.01 17.64
C LEU A 189 3.07 -26.61 16.22
N ASN A 190 2.34 -25.99 15.29
CA ASN A 190 2.24 -26.41 13.89
C ASN A 190 2.97 -25.44 12.93
N ALA A 191 3.88 -24.61 13.45
CA ALA A 191 4.63 -23.67 12.63
C ALA A 191 5.52 -24.41 11.64
N LYS A 192 5.57 -23.91 10.40
CA LYS A 192 6.44 -24.45 9.34
C LYS A 192 7.60 -23.50 9.12
N LYS A 193 8.73 -24.05 8.66
CA LYS A 193 9.87 -23.26 8.22
C LYS A 193 9.44 -22.34 7.07
N GLY A 194 9.62 -21.03 7.26
CA GLY A 194 9.34 -20.02 6.24
C GLY A 194 10.31 -20.09 5.07
N SER A 195 9.88 -19.59 3.91
CA SER A 195 10.69 -19.50 2.69
C SER A 195 11.53 -18.21 2.65
N LYS A 196 12.49 -18.13 1.71
CA LYS A 196 13.20 -16.87 1.40
C LYS A 196 12.22 -15.76 1.02
N ALA A 197 11.14 -16.09 0.31
CA ALA A 197 10.11 -15.14 -0.10
C ALA A 197 9.40 -14.49 1.10
N LEU A 198 9.11 -15.25 2.16
CA LEU A 198 8.51 -14.67 3.38
C LEU A 198 9.43 -13.65 4.05
N ARG A 199 10.75 -13.93 4.10
CA ARG A 199 11.74 -12.99 4.65
C ARG A 199 11.86 -11.73 3.80
N GLN A 200 11.82 -11.89 2.47
CA GLN A 200 11.84 -10.78 1.53
C GLN A 200 10.60 -9.89 1.69
N GLU A 201 9.41 -10.48 1.81
CA GLU A 201 8.16 -9.74 2.02
C GLU A 201 8.15 -8.99 3.35
N LEU A 202 8.63 -9.62 4.43
CA LEU A 202 8.78 -8.96 5.73
C LEU A 202 9.78 -7.79 5.67
N ALA A 203 10.94 -7.97 5.02
CA ALA A 203 11.94 -6.92 4.85
C ALA A 203 11.37 -5.72 4.08
N LEU A 204 10.58 -5.98 3.03
CA LEU A 204 9.95 -4.93 2.24
C LEU A 204 8.90 -4.15 3.05
N GLN A 205 8.05 -4.83 3.84
CA GLN A 205 7.08 -4.15 4.70
C GLN A 205 7.76 -3.28 5.78
N LYS A 206 8.88 -3.74 6.34
CA LYS A 206 9.69 -2.92 7.26
C LYS A 206 10.28 -1.69 6.57
N ALA A 207 10.80 -1.85 5.36
CA ALA A 207 11.34 -0.75 4.59
C ALA A 207 10.26 0.30 4.29
N TYR A 208 9.05 -0.12 3.91
CA TYR A 208 7.92 0.81 3.76
C TYR A 208 7.55 1.51 5.06
N HIS A 209 7.60 0.82 6.20
CA HIS A 209 7.38 1.45 7.51
C HIS A 209 8.40 2.56 7.80
N LEU A 210 9.68 2.33 7.52
CA LEU A 210 10.72 3.34 7.64
C LEU A 210 10.51 4.51 6.67
N CYS A 211 10.11 4.23 5.43
CA CYS A 211 9.72 5.26 4.46
C CYS A 211 8.56 6.14 4.98
N GLU A 212 7.58 5.56 5.67
CA GLU A 212 6.51 6.34 6.31
C GLU A 212 7.06 7.19 7.46
N GLN A 213 7.97 6.69 8.29
CA GLN A 213 8.60 7.49 9.35
C GLN A 213 9.31 8.71 8.74
N PHE A 214 10.10 8.52 7.68
CA PHE A 214 10.71 9.63 6.94
C PHE A 214 9.69 10.66 6.44
N VAL A 215 8.52 10.24 5.96
CA VAL A 215 7.46 11.16 5.52
C VAL A 215 6.89 11.99 6.69
N LEU A 216 6.94 11.45 7.91
CA LEU A 216 6.45 12.11 9.12
C LEU A 216 7.48 13.09 9.71
N ASP A 217 8.73 12.67 9.88
CA ASP A 217 9.76 13.40 10.64
C ASP A 217 10.91 13.99 9.80
N LEU A 218 11.01 13.62 8.52
CA LEU A 218 12.08 14.03 7.59
C LEU A 218 13.49 13.56 7.96
N ASP A 219 13.64 12.55 8.83
CA ASP A 219 14.97 12.02 9.16
C ASP A 219 15.49 11.08 8.05
N PRO A 220 16.55 11.46 7.31
CA PRO A 220 17.10 10.63 6.25
C PRO A 220 17.64 9.27 6.73
N ASN A 221 17.91 9.08 8.02
CA ASN A 221 18.39 7.79 8.56
C ASN A 221 17.40 6.65 8.29
N HIS A 222 16.10 6.93 8.35
CA HIS A 222 15.06 5.94 8.03
C HIS A 222 15.23 5.37 6.61
N LEU A 223 15.64 6.20 5.66
CA LEU A 223 15.85 5.78 4.27
C LEU A 223 17.10 4.90 4.11
N VAL A 224 18.16 5.21 4.86
CA VAL A 224 19.38 4.40 4.91
C VAL A 224 19.09 3.02 5.49
N GLU A 225 18.33 2.96 6.59
CA GLU A 225 17.90 1.71 7.20
C GLU A 225 16.97 0.90 6.28
N ALA A 226 16.03 1.57 5.61
CA ALA A 226 15.11 0.93 4.66
C ALA A 226 15.88 0.25 3.52
N GLU A 227 16.89 0.93 2.97
CA GLU A 227 17.75 0.37 1.93
C GLU A 227 18.55 -0.84 2.42
N ALA A 228 19.12 -0.75 3.63
CA ALA A 228 19.89 -1.83 4.23
C ALA A 228 19.06 -3.12 4.42
N LEU A 229 17.75 -3.00 4.70
CA LEU A 229 16.85 -4.14 4.87
C LEU A 229 16.55 -4.88 3.56
N VAL A 230 16.43 -4.15 2.44
CA VAL A 230 15.99 -4.74 1.16
C VAL A 230 17.16 -5.17 0.28
N LYS A 231 18.34 -4.56 0.45
CA LYS A 231 19.55 -4.85 -0.33
C LYS A 231 19.94 -6.34 -0.37
N PRO A 232 19.85 -7.14 0.70
CA PRO A 232 20.17 -8.57 0.66
C PRO A 232 19.24 -9.41 -0.24
N PHE A 233 18.13 -8.82 -0.71
CA PHE A 233 17.13 -9.46 -1.56
C PHE A 233 17.11 -8.89 -2.98
N ASP A 234 18.09 -8.07 -3.35
CA ASP A 234 18.15 -7.37 -4.66
C ASP A 234 16.87 -6.57 -4.95
N LEU A 235 16.29 -5.99 -3.89
CA LEU A 235 15.11 -5.15 -3.96
C LEU A 235 15.50 -3.67 -3.81
N GLU A 236 14.73 -2.81 -4.45
CA GLU A 236 14.89 -1.35 -4.37
C GLU A 236 13.67 -0.73 -3.65
N VAL A 237 13.91 0.32 -2.86
CA VAL A 237 12.89 1.24 -2.33
C VAL A 237 13.29 2.63 -2.75
N ILE A 238 12.41 3.34 -3.46
CA ILE A 238 12.77 4.67 -4.01
C ILE A 238 12.46 5.79 -3.02
N PHE A 239 13.55 6.33 -2.46
CA PHE A 239 13.69 7.69 -1.91
C PHE A 239 15.10 8.28 -2.14
N ARG A 240 15.88 7.73 -3.09
CA ARG A 240 17.19 8.27 -3.47
C ARG A 240 17.06 9.58 -4.25
#